data_AF-A0A1X7UGN2-F1
#
_entry.id   AF-A0A1X7UGN2-F1
#
_cell.length_a   1.000
_cell.length_b   1.000
_cell.length_c   1.000
_cell.angle_alpha   90.00
_cell.angle_beta   90.00
_cell.angle_gamma   90.00
#
_symmetry.space_group_name_H-M   'P 1'
#
loop_
_entity.id
_entity.type
_entity.pdbx_description
1 polymer ?
#
loop_
_entity_poly.entity_id
_entity_poly.type
_entity_poly.pdbx_seq_one_letter_code
_entity_poly.pdbx_strand_id
1 'polypeptide(L)'
;MKLKPFLDSFQGCFKDNCRCFAGLFFLYRILLVLIPIYSSDGKFWNIIIKEALILCILFLHYLCAPFQKKFHNHIKSFLLIDLILINTLQFTPFNSDNGTTTLVAVFQVVLMSLPLVYLLCYMGRYVCCMRHCFSNKFNTATSPSSNNNNNIYNDGELPPRLLPGFAETYKTFMNN
;
A
#
# COMPACT_ATOMS: atom_id res chain seq x y z
N MET A 1 -4.36 -8.78 27.34
CA MET A 1 -4.49 -8.28 25.95
C MET A 1 -3.49 -9.03 25.09
N LYS A 2 -3.92 -9.79 24.09
CA LYS A 2 -2.99 -10.45 23.16
C LYS A 2 -2.49 -9.38 22.19
N LEU A 3 -1.28 -8.84 22.41
CA LEU A 3 -0.53 -8.24 21.32
C LEU A 3 -0.28 -9.38 20.33
N LYS A 4 -1.19 -9.57 19.37
CA LYS A 4 -0.80 -10.20 18.11
C LYS A 4 0.34 -9.32 17.61
N PRO A 5 1.59 -9.82 17.59
CA PRO A 5 2.73 -8.95 17.41
C PRO A 5 2.52 -8.22 16.09
N PHE A 6 2.77 -6.91 16.07
CA PHE A 6 2.64 -6.05 14.90
C PHE A 6 3.21 -6.71 13.61
N LEU A 7 4.28 -7.49 13.76
CA LEU A 7 4.91 -8.31 12.72
C LEU A 7 3.98 -9.37 12.09
N ASP A 8 3.07 -9.97 12.86
CA ASP A 8 2.08 -10.95 12.38
C ASP A 8 1.07 -10.30 11.41
N SER A 9 0.78 -9.01 11.59
CA SER A 9 -0.02 -8.23 10.63
C SER A 9 0.71 -8.00 9.30
N PHE A 10 2.04 -7.82 9.31
CA PHE A 10 2.82 -7.72 8.07
C PHE A 10 2.99 -9.08 7.38
N GLN A 11 3.08 -10.16 8.15
CA GLN A 11 3.18 -11.53 7.62
C GLN A 11 1.85 -12.01 7.03
N GLY A 12 0.70 -11.53 7.54
CA GLY A 12 -0.62 -11.99 7.11
C GLY A 12 -1.00 -11.69 5.66
N CYS A 13 -0.29 -10.80 4.96
CA CYS A 13 -0.54 -10.53 3.53
C CYS A 13 0.13 -11.55 2.59
N PHE A 14 1.11 -12.28 3.12
CA PHE A 14 1.88 -13.29 2.38
C PHE A 14 1.24 -14.67 2.53
N LYS A 15 1.48 -15.53 1.54
CA LYS A 15 1.11 -16.95 1.67
C LYS A 15 1.85 -17.58 2.85
N ASP A 16 1.26 -18.58 3.49
CA ASP A 16 1.87 -19.22 4.66
C ASP A 16 3.26 -19.81 4.35
N ASN A 17 3.44 -20.35 3.15
CA ASN A 17 4.72 -20.90 2.68
C ASN A 17 5.75 -19.81 2.32
N CYS A 18 5.35 -18.54 2.30
CA CYS A 18 6.17 -17.40 1.92
C CYS A 18 6.31 -16.37 3.05
N ARG A 19 6.03 -16.70 4.31
CA ARG A 19 6.12 -15.73 5.44
C ARG A 19 7.51 -15.11 5.61
N CYS A 20 8.57 -15.84 5.25
CA CYS A 20 9.94 -15.33 5.23
C CYS A 20 10.12 -14.13 4.27
N PHE A 21 9.26 -14.01 3.24
CA PHE A 21 9.28 -12.86 2.33
C PHE A 21 8.95 -11.53 3.03
N ALA A 22 8.29 -11.53 4.19
CA ALA A 22 8.08 -10.30 4.95
C ALA A 22 9.42 -9.67 5.38
N GLY A 23 10.36 -10.50 5.83
CA GLY A 23 11.71 -10.07 6.19
C GLY A 23 12.53 -9.66 4.97
N LEU A 24 12.48 -10.46 3.90
CA LEU A 24 13.16 -10.13 2.64
C LEU A 24 12.65 -8.82 2.04
N PHE A 25 11.34 -8.57 2.07
CA PHE A 25 10.75 -7.34 1.57
C PHE A 25 11.25 -6.11 2.33
N PHE A 26 11.42 -6.23 3.64
CA PHE A 26 12.01 -5.17 4.47
C PHE A 26 13.51 -4.98 4.16
N LEU A 27 14.26 -6.08 4.03
CA LEU A 27 15.67 -6.06 3.66
C LEU A 27 15.89 -5.36 2.30
N TYR A 28 15.09 -5.67 1.29
CA TYR A 28 15.18 -5.03 -0.03
C TYR A 28 15.00 -3.51 0.04
N ARG A 29 14.06 -3.04 0.87
CA ARG A 29 13.87 -1.59 1.08
C ARG A 29 15.10 -0.94 1.69
N ILE A 30 15.68 -1.59 2.70
CA ILE A 30 16.91 -1.12 3.34
C ILE A 30 18.04 -1.04 2.31
N LEU A 31 18.24 -2.08 1.51
CA LEU A 31 19.27 -2.12 0.48
C LEU A 31 19.08 -1.03 -0.59
N LEU A 32 17.87 -0.87 -1.11
CA LEU A 32 17.57 0.16 -2.13
C LEU A 32 17.86 1.59 -1.63
N VAL A 33 17.70 1.84 -0.33
CA VAL A 33 17.98 3.15 0.29
C VAL A 33 19.47 3.30 0.62
N LEU A 34 20.14 2.26 1.13
CA LEU A 34 21.54 2.34 1.56
C LEU A 34 22.55 2.38 0.40
N ILE A 35 22.29 1.64 -0.68
CA ILE A 35 23.19 1.58 -1.85
C ILE A 35 23.59 2.98 -2.37
N PRO A 36 22.65 3.92 -2.62
CA PRO A 36 23.03 5.26 -3.07
C PRO A 36 23.76 6.10 -2.03
N ILE A 37 23.63 5.79 -0.72
CA ILE A 37 24.30 6.54 0.35
C ILE A 37 25.77 6.15 0.45
N TYR A 38 26.06 4.85 0.33
CA TYR A 38 27.42 4.33 0.50
C TYR A 38 28.28 4.47 -0.75
N SER A 39 27.65 4.44 -1.92
CA SER A 39 28.36 4.42 -3.19
C SER A 39 28.59 5.86 -3.66
N SER A 40 29.61 6.52 -3.12
CA SER A 40 30.04 7.87 -3.53
C SER A 40 30.80 7.88 -4.87
N ASP A 41 31.31 6.72 -5.30
CA ASP A 41 32.16 6.57 -6.46
C ASP A 41 31.34 6.24 -7.71
N GLY A 42 30.96 7.29 -8.43
CA GLY A 42 30.43 7.21 -9.80
C GLY A 42 28.91 7.03 -9.90
N LYS A 43 28.24 8.07 -10.43
CA LYS A 43 26.80 8.06 -10.71
C LYS A 43 26.36 6.85 -11.56
N PHE A 44 27.21 6.40 -12.48
CA PHE A 44 26.94 5.26 -13.37
C PHE A 44 26.82 3.93 -12.62
N TRP A 45 27.81 3.56 -11.79
CA TRP A 45 27.81 2.30 -11.05
C TRP A 45 26.63 2.21 -10.09
N ASN A 46 26.25 3.33 -9.47
CA ASN A 46 25.08 3.39 -8.60
C ASN A 46 23.79 3.05 -9.32
N ILE A 47 23.62 3.59 -10.53
CA ILE A 47 22.41 3.32 -11.34
C ILE A 47 22.40 1.85 -11.77
N ILE A 48 23.53 1.30 -12.22
CA ILE A 48 23.65 -0.11 -12.62
C ILE A 48 23.38 -1.07 -11.44
N ILE A 49 23.99 -0.84 -10.28
CA ILE A 49 23.81 -1.69 -9.10
C ILE A 49 22.36 -1.64 -8.63
N LYS A 50 21.73 -0.46 -8.64
CA LYS A 50 20.29 -0.33 -8.33
C LYS A 50 19.43 -1.09 -9.33
N GLU A 51 19.70 -0.93 -10.62
CA GLU A 51 18.96 -1.61 -11.69
C GLU A 51 19.02 -3.13 -11.50
N ALA A 52 20.23 -3.66 -11.30
CA ALA A 52 20.47 -5.07 -11.05
C ALA A 52 19.73 -5.56 -9.80
N LEU A 53 19.76 -4.79 -8.70
CA LEU A 53 19.04 -5.14 -7.48
C LEU A 53 17.51 -5.17 -7.71
N ILE A 54 16.94 -4.17 -8.38
CA ILE A 54 15.50 -4.12 -8.65
C ILE A 54 15.07 -5.28 -9.55
N LEU A 55 15.88 -5.62 -10.57
CA LEU A 55 15.65 -6.79 -11.43
C LEU A 55 15.69 -8.09 -10.63
N CYS A 56 16.67 -8.27 -9.73
CA CYS A 56 16.74 -9.43 -8.84
C CYS A 56 15.49 -9.54 -7.95
N ILE A 57 15.02 -8.42 -7.39
CA ILE A 57 13.80 -8.37 -6.59
C ILE A 57 12.58 -8.75 -7.44
N LEU A 58 12.47 -8.21 -8.66
CA LEU A 58 11.37 -8.51 -9.58
C LEU A 58 11.36 -9.99 -9.98
N PHE A 59 12.52 -10.54 -10.31
CA PHE A 59 12.68 -11.95 -10.66
C PHE A 59 12.23 -12.85 -9.50
N LEU A 60 12.70 -12.57 -8.29
CA LEU A 60 12.30 -13.33 -7.10
C LEU A 60 10.80 -13.18 -6.80
N HIS A 61 10.25 -11.97 -6.94
CA HIS A 61 8.82 -11.70 -6.76
C HIS A 61 7.96 -12.46 -7.77
N TYR A 62 8.43 -12.60 -9.03
CA TYR A 62 7.74 -13.39 -10.05
C TYR A 62 7.79 -14.90 -9.74
N LEU A 63 8.95 -15.42 -9.33
CA LEU A 63 9.11 -16.82 -8.96
C LEU A 63 8.23 -17.23 -7.77
N CYS A 64 8.24 -16.41 -6.71
CA CYS A 64 7.58 -16.78 -5.47
C CYS A 64 6.13 -16.31 -5.38
N ALA A 65 5.73 -15.28 -6.15
CA ALA A 65 4.41 -14.67 -6.13
C ALA A 65 3.84 -14.58 -4.69
N PRO A 66 4.53 -13.86 -3.80
CA PRO A 66 4.50 -14.12 -2.36
C PRO A 66 3.17 -13.67 -1.71
N PHE A 67 2.40 -12.80 -2.37
CA PHE A 67 1.12 -12.33 -1.84
C PHE A 67 0.00 -13.35 -2.07
N GLN A 68 -0.92 -13.44 -1.10
CA GLN A 68 -2.11 -14.29 -1.19
C GLN A 68 -3.04 -13.86 -2.34
N LYS A 69 -3.26 -12.54 -2.48
CA LYS A 69 -4.10 -11.97 -3.54
C LYS A 69 -3.29 -11.74 -4.81
N LYS A 70 -3.72 -12.36 -5.93
CA LYS A 70 -3.11 -12.17 -7.26
C LYS A 70 -3.03 -10.69 -7.67
N PHE A 71 -4.04 -9.90 -7.31
CA PHE A 71 -4.05 -8.46 -7.56
C PHE A 71 -2.87 -7.73 -6.91
N HIS A 72 -2.52 -8.06 -5.66
CA HIS A 72 -1.36 -7.46 -4.98
C HIS A 72 -0.04 -7.84 -5.65
N ASN A 73 0.07 -9.09 -6.12
CA ASN A 73 1.25 -9.52 -6.89
C ASN A 73 1.39 -8.68 -8.17
N HIS A 74 0.31 -8.47 -8.94
CA HIS A 74 0.34 -7.67 -10.17
C HIS A 74 0.68 -6.21 -9.91
N ILE A 75 0.07 -5.58 -8.91
CA ILE A 75 0.39 -4.19 -8.55
C ILE A 75 1.86 -4.07 -8.15
N LYS A 76 2.38 -5.00 -7.34
CA LYS A 76 3.78 -4.97 -6.93
C LYS A 76 4.73 -5.17 -8.10
N SER A 77 4.43 -6.09 -9.02
CA SER A 77 5.20 -6.25 -10.25
C SER A 77 5.16 -4.99 -11.10
N PHE A 78 3.99 -4.37 -11.28
CA PHE A 78 3.85 -3.12 -12.02
C PHE A 78 4.69 -2.00 -11.42
N LEU A 79 4.64 -1.80 -10.10
CA LEU A 79 5.44 -0.79 -9.42
C LEU A 79 6.95 -1.05 -9.50
N LEU A 80 7.38 -2.32 -9.51
CA LEU A 80 8.79 -2.68 -9.69
C LEU A 80 9.25 -2.40 -11.13
N ILE A 81 8.42 -2.70 -12.12
CA ILE A 81 8.69 -2.38 -13.54
C ILE A 81 8.76 -0.87 -13.76
N ASP A 82 7.82 -0.12 -13.17
CA ASP A 82 7.83 1.35 -13.19
C ASP A 82 9.13 1.91 -12.58
N LEU A 83 9.58 1.35 -11.46
CA LEU A 83 10.83 1.73 -10.81
C LEU A 83 12.07 1.42 -11.67
N ILE A 84 12.09 0.28 -12.38
CA ILE A 84 13.14 -0.05 -13.36
C ILE A 84 13.16 1.03 -14.44
N LEU A 85 12.00 1.32 -15.05
CA LEU A 85 11.89 2.31 -16.12
C LEU A 85 12.40 3.69 -15.68
N ILE A 86 11.99 4.15 -14.50
CA ILE A 86 12.48 5.41 -13.92
C ILE A 86 14.01 5.40 -13.76
N ASN A 87 14.58 4.29 -13.30
CA ASN A 87 16.02 4.16 -13.07
C ASN A 87 16.79 4.07 -14.41
N THR A 88 16.28 3.35 -15.41
CA THR A 88 16.84 3.30 -16.77
C THR A 88 16.86 4.68 -17.43
N LEU A 89 15.81 5.49 -17.25
CA LEU A 89 15.74 6.85 -17.81
C LEU A 89 16.83 7.79 -17.27
N GLN A 90 17.45 7.48 -16.13
CA GLN A 90 18.55 8.26 -15.57
C GLN A 90 19.84 8.15 -16.41
N PHE A 91 19.93 7.19 -17.34
CA PHE A 91 21.06 7.08 -18.27
C PHE A 91 20.97 8.06 -19.44
N THR A 92 19.78 8.52 -19.82
CA THR A 92 19.57 9.32 -21.03
C THR A 92 20.26 10.70 -21.04
N PRO A 93 20.40 11.43 -19.92
CA PRO A 93 21.10 12.72 -19.91
C PRO A 93 22.59 12.64 -20.28
N PHE A 94 23.21 11.45 -20.26
CA PHE A 94 24.62 11.29 -20.59
C PHE A 94 24.94 11.43 -22.08
N ASN A 95 23.94 11.39 -22.98
CA ASN A 95 24.19 11.18 -24.40
C ASN A 95 23.30 11.96 -25.38
N SER A 96 22.54 12.98 -24.94
CA SER A 96 21.48 13.58 -25.78
C SER A 96 21.46 15.12 -25.81
N ASP A 97 21.07 15.67 -26.96
CA ASP A 97 20.81 17.10 -27.18
C ASP A 97 19.72 17.68 -26.24
N ASN A 98 19.71 19.00 -26.07
CA ASN A 98 18.85 19.70 -25.10
C ASN A 98 17.33 19.46 -25.28
N GLY A 99 16.88 19.12 -26.49
CA GLY A 99 15.46 18.82 -26.76
C GLY A 99 15.01 17.47 -26.21
N THR A 100 15.84 16.44 -26.35
CA THR A 100 15.54 15.08 -25.89
C THR A 100 15.61 14.95 -24.37
N THR A 101 16.51 15.69 -23.71
CA THR A 101 16.59 15.72 -22.24
C THR A 101 15.30 16.23 -21.59
N THR A 102 14.65 17.23 -22.19
CA THR A 102 13.40 17.81 -21.66
C THR A 102 12.24 16.82 -21.73
N LEU A 103 12.07 16.11 -22.85
CA LEU A 103 11.01 15.10 -22.99
C LEU A 103 11.19 13.93 -22.02
N VAL A 104 12.43 13.47 -21.83
CA VAL A 104 12.79 12.42 -20.88
C VAL A 104 12.44 12.84 -19.46
N ALA A 105 12.76 14.08 -19.08
CA ALA A 105 12.43 14.60 -17.76
C ALA A 105 10.91 14.65 -17.51
N VAL A 106 10.13 15.09 -18.50
CA VAL A 106 8.65 15.08 -18.40
C VAL A 106 8.13 13.65 -18.23
N PHE A 107 8.62 12.71 -19.04
CA PHE A 107 8.21 11.31 -18.94
C PHE A 107 8.58 10.72 -17.57
N GLN A 108 9.77 11.02 -17.05
CA GLN A 108 10.21 10.59 -15.73
C GLN A 108 9.32 11.13 -14.61
N VAL A 109 8.89 12.40 -14.68
CA VAL A 109 7.95 12.99 -13.71
C VAL A 109 6.59 12.28 -13.77
N VAL A 110 6.11 11.95 -14.97
CA VAL A 110 4.87 11.19 -15.13
C VAL A 110 4.98 9.81 -14.48
N LEU A 111 6.06 9.08 -14.70
CA LEU A 111 6.28 7.78 -14.07
C LEU A 111 6.35 7.89 -12.53
N MET A 112 7.10 8.87 -12.01
CA MET A 112 7.16 9.12 -10.57
C MET A 112 5.80 9.45 -9.93
N SER A 113 4.85 9.96 -10.72
CA SER A 113 3.49 10.26 -10.26
C SER A 113 2.58 9.01 -10.18
N LEU A 114 2.87 7.93 -10.92
CA LEU A 114 2.02 6.73 -10.96
C LEU A 114 1.81 6.08 -9.59
N PRO A 115 2.85 5.85 -8.75
CA PRO A 115 2.66 5.29 -7.41
C PRO A 115 1.79 6.17 -6.51
N LEU A 116 1.90 7.51 -6.65
CA LEU A 116 1.11 8.47 -5.88
C LEU A 116 -0.36 8.43 -6.28
N VAL A 117 -0.65 8.45 -7.59
CA VAL A 117 -2.01 8.33 -8.11
C VAL A 117 -2.65 7.01 -7.66
N TYR A 118 -1.91 5.91 -7.72
CA TYR A 118 -2.39 4.62 -7.22
C TYR A 118 -2.75 4.67 -5.73
N LEU A 119 -1.90 5.28 -4.90
CA LEU A 119 -2.14 5.41 -3.46
C LEU A 119 -3.37 6.27 -3.16
N LEU A 120 -3.53 7.39 -3.88
CA LEU A 120 -4.72 8.25 -3.78
C LEU A 120 -5.99 7.50 -4.17
N CYS A 121 -5.97 6.74 -5.27
CA CYS A 121 -7.10 5.91 -5.69
C CYS A 121 -7.45 4.83 -4.65
N TYR A 122 -6.43 4.19 -4.06
CA TYR A 122 -6.62 3.18 -3.03
C TYR A 122 -7.26 3.77 -1.76
N MET A 123 -6.72 4.89 -1.28
CA MET A 123 -7.24 5.61 -0.11
C MET A 123 -8.63 6.18 -0.37
N GLY A 124 -8.88 6.73 -1.57
CA GLY A 124 -10.18 7.24 -1.97
C GLY A 124 -11.26 6.15 -1.95
N ARG A 125 -10.95 4.96 -2.49
CA ARG A 125 -11.86 3.80 -2.37
C ARG A 125 -12.11 3.40 -0.93
N TYR A 126 -11.08 3.37 -0.10
CA TYR A 126 -11.21 3.02 1.31
C TYR A 126 -12.12 4.02 2.05
N VAL A 127 -11.91 5.32 1.86
CA VAL A 127 -12.70 6.40 2.48
C VAL A 127 -14.14 6.39 1.95
N CYS A 128 -14.36 6.23 0.65
CA CYS A 128 -15.71 6.15 0.08
C CYS A 128 -16.48 4.92 0.61
N CYS A 129 -15.84 3.75 0.67
CA CYS A 129 -16.45 2.55 1.24
C CYS A 129 -16.77 2.72 2.73
N MET A 130 -15.84 3.29 3.51
CA MET A 130 -16.08 3.58 4.93
C MET A 130 -17.23 4.57 5.12
N ARG A 131 -17.30 5.62 4.30
CA ARG A 131 -18.37 6.61 4.36
C ARG A 131 -19.72 6.01 3.98
N HIS A 132 -19.77 5.12 2.98
CA HIS A 132 -20.98 4.41 2.59
C HIS A 132 -21.44 3.42 3.67
N CYS A 133 -20.53 2.63 4.26
CA CYS A 133 -20.85 1.72 5.37
C CYS A 133 -21.32 2.47 6.62
N PHE A 134 -20.71 3.62 6.93
CA PHE A 134 -21.12 4.45 8.07
C PHE A 134 -22.49 5.09 7.85
N SER A 135 -22.75 5.63 6.65
CA SER A 135 -24.04 6.18 6.27
C SER A 135 -25.16 5.11 6.35
N ASN A 136 -24.90 3.90 5.86
CA ASN A 136 -25.89 2.82 5.89
C ASN A 136 -26.22 2.36 7.32
N LYS A 137 -25.24 2.37 8.23
CA LYS A 137 -25.42 2.05 9.65
C LYS A 137 -26.18 3.14 10.40
N PHE A 138 -26.02 4.41 10.02
CA PHE A 138 -26.77 5.52 10.60
C PHE A 138 -28.24 5.47 10.16
N ASN A 139 -28.51 5.25 8.87
CA ASN A 139 -29.87 5.17 8.32
C ASN A 139 -30.69 4.01 8.91
N THR A 140 -30.04 2.90 9.29
CA THR A 140 -30.71 1.80 10.01
C THR A 140 -30.96 2.10 11.50
N ALA A 141 -30.23 3.03 12.11
CA ALA A 141 -30.41 3.43 13.51
C ALA A 141 -31.45 4.56 13.68
N THR A 142 -31.67 5.40 12.68
CA THR A 142 -32.67 6.50 12.71
C THR A 142 -34.03 6.16 12.12
N SER A 143 -34.26 4.95 11.61
CA SER A 143 -35.59 4.55 11.13
C SER A 143 -36.49 4.16 12.32
N PRO A 144 -37.52 4.94 12.68
CA PRO A 144 -38.47 4.52 13.69
C PRO A 144 -39.39 3.46 13.08
N SER A 145 -39.36 2.27 13.68
CA SER A 145 -40.42 1.25 13.72
C SER A 145 -41.68 1.51 12.87
N SER A 146 -41.96 0.61 11.94
CA SER A 146 -43.34 0.18 11.68
C SER A 146 -43.39 -1.30 11.31
N ASN A 147 -43.95 -2.06 12.25
CA ASN A 147 -44.66 -3.34 12.12
C ASN A 147 -43.89 -4.67 11.99
N ASN A 148 -43.72 -5.30 13.16
CA ASN A 148 -44.18 -6.65 13.52
C ASN A 148 -44.20 -7.76 12.45
N ASN A 149 -43.39 -8.81 12.66
CA ASN A 149 -43.91 -10.04 13.27
C ASN A 149 -42.80 -11.05 13.58
N ASN A 150 -43.01 -11.72 14.72
CA ASN A 150 -42.21 -12.77 15.34
C ASN A 150 -41.64 -13.80 14.37
N ASN A 151 -40.35 -14.13 14.49
CA ASN A 151 -39.90 -15.51 14.47
C ASN A 151 -38.58 -15.67 15.23
N ILE A 152 -38.67 -16.58 16.20
CA ILE A 152 -37.62 -17.17 17.02
C ILE A 152 -36.63 -17.88 16.10
N TYR A 153 -35.34 -17.56 16.16
CA TYR A 153 -34.22 -18.51 16.02
C TYR A 153 -32.90 -17.90 16.52
N ASN A 154 -32.12 -18.76 17.19
CA ASN A 154 -30.92 -18.49 17.98
C ASN A 154 -29.70 -17.93 17.23
N ASP A 155 -28.78 -17.45 18.07
CA ASP A 155 -27.32 -17.34 17.88
C ASP A 155 -26.75 -16.10 17.19
N GLY A 156 -26.16 -15.23 18.01
CA GLY A 156 -25.26 -14.19 17.57
C GLY A 156 -25.11 -13.02 18.54
N GLU A 157 -24.79 -13.27 19.82
CA GLU A 157 -24.28 -12.21 20.70
C GLU A 157 -23.00 -11.62 20.09
N LEU A 158 -23.17 -10.48 19.42
CA LEU A 158 -22.08 -9.67 18.90
C LEU A 158 -21.42 -8.95 20.10
N PRO A 159 -20.10 -9.09 20.32
CA PRO A 159 -19.49 -8.60 21.55
C PRO A 159 -19.55 -7.05 21.62
N PRO A 160 -19.82 -6.47 22.81
CA PRO A 160 -19.94 -5.01 23.02
C PRO A 160 -18.60 -4.25 22.95
N ARG A 161 -17.63 -4.69 22.14
CA ARG A 161 -16.25 -4.16 22.11
C ARG A 161 -15.89 -3.27 20.90
N LEU A 162 -16.86 -2.83 20.09
CA LEU A 162 -16.58 -1.96 18.93
C LEU A 162 -17.02 -0.49 19.08
N LEU A 163 -17.34 -0.04 20.30
CA LEU A 163 -17.51 1.39 20.59
C LEU A 163 -16.38 1.85 21.52
N PRO A 164 -15.21 2.27 20.99
CA PRO A 164 -14.38 3.20 21.74
C PRO A 164 -15.14 4.54 21.82
N GLY A 165 -15.23 5.07 23.04
CA GLY A 165 -16.00 6.26 23.41
C GLY A 165 -15.68 7.52 22.60
N PHE A 166 -16.35 7.68 21.46
CA PHE A 166 -16.45 8.95 20.74
C PHE A 166 -17.71 9.75 21.11
N ALA A 167 -18.64 9.14 21.85
CA ALA A 167 -19.90 9.80 22.25
C ALA A 167 -19.75 10.72 23.48
N GLU A 168 -18.69 10.58 24.28
CA GLU A 168 -18.48 11.47 25.44
C GLU A 168 -17.78 12.78 25.08
N THR A 169 -16.97 12.82 24.02
CA THR A 169 -16.19 14.02 23.66
C THR A 169 -17.04 15.12 23.00
N TYR A 170 -18.20 14.80 22.40
CA TYR A 170 -19.03 15.83 21.75
C TYR A 170 -19.88 16.63 22.74
N LYS A 171 -20.23 16.05 23.90
CA LYS A 171 -21.01 16.75 24.92
C LYS A 171 -20.19 17.81 25.67
N THR A 172 -18.87 17.67 25.70
CA THR A 172 -17.98 18.63 26.36
C THR A 172 -17.70 19.88 25.51
N PHE A 173 -17.95 19.85 24.20
CA PHE A 173 -17.70 20.99 23.29
C PHE A 173 -18.93 21.87 23.02
N MET A 174 -20.12 21.47 23.48
CA MET A 174 -21.37 22.25 23.30
C MET A 174 -21.84 22.96 24.58
N ASN A 175 -21.08 22.82 25.69
CA ASN A 175 -21.44 23.38 27.00
C ASN A 175 -20.46 24.45 27.53
N ASN A 176 -19.65 25.05 26.67
CA ASN A 176 -18.90 26.28 26.96
C ASN A 176 -19.27 27.38 25.97
#